data_AF-B4VM46-F1
#
_entry.id   AF-B4VM46-F1
#
_cell.length_a   1.000
_cell.length_b   1.000
_cell.length_c   1.000
_cell.angle_alpha   90.00
_cell.angle_beta   90.00
_cell.angle_gamma   90.00
#
_symmetry.space_group_name_H-M   'P 1'
#
loop_
_entity.id
_entity.type
_entity.pdbx_description
1 polymer ?
#
loop_
_entity_poly.entity_id
_entity_poly.type
_entity_poly.pdbx_seq_one_letter_code
_entity_poly.pdbx_strand_id
1 'polypeptide(L)' 'MNKQLQKQAKEAAATHRQSLHKNLQHRIEVARANGNDALVRQLEAEASYLKLS' A
#
# COMPACT_ATOMS: atom_id res chain seq x y z
N MET A 1 7.25 10.53 30.21
CA MET A 1 6.44 11.12 29.13
C MET A 1 7.09 10.78 27.77
N ASN A 2 6.76 9.64 27.14
CA ASN A 2 7.33 9.25 25.83
C ASN A 2 6.62 8.05 25.17
N LYS A 3 5.89 7.23 25.93
CA LYS A 3 5.17 6.06 25.40
C LYS A 3 3.95 6.44 24.53
N GLN A 4 3.33 7.59 24.78
CA GLN A 4 2.12 8.03 24.07
C GLN A 4 2.43 8.53 22.64
N LEU A 5 3.52 9.29 22.47
CA LEU A 5 4.03 9.71 21.16
C LEU A 5 4.47 8.51 20.32
N GLN A 6 5.16 7.53 20.92
CA GLN A 6 5.54 6.30 20.24
C GLN A 6 4.32 5.46 19.80
N LYS A 7 3.25 5.45 20.58
CA LYS A 7 2.01 4.75 20.23
C LYS A 7 1.31 5.44 19.05
N GLN A 8 1.19 6.77 19.08
CA GLN A 8 0.61 7.55 17.98
C GLN A 8 1.41 7.41 16.68
N ALA A 9 2.75 7.42 16.75
CA ALA A 9 3.59 7.19 15.58
C ALA A 9 3.40 5.78 14.98
N LYS A 10 3.24 4.76 15.82
CA LYS A 10 2.95 3.39 15.37
C LYS A 10 1.58 3.26 14.72
N GLU A 11 0.55 3.89 15.30
CA GLU A 11 -0.80 3.91 14.74
C GLU A 11 -0.83 4.66 13.41
N ALA A 12 -0.20 5.83 13.31
CA ALA A 12 -0.09 6.58 12.06
C ALA A 12 0.64 5.78 10.98
N ALA A 13 1.73 5.09 11.32
CA ALA A 13 2.44 4.21 10.39
C ALA A 13 1.59 3.01 9.96
N ALA A 14 0.77 2.45 10.85
CA ALA A 14 -0.15 1.35 10.52
C ALA A 14 -1.27 1.81 9.56
N THR A 15 -1.90 2.95 9.86
CA THR A 15 -2.90 3.57 8.99
C THR A 15 -2.31 3.89 7.63
N HIS A 16 -1.11 4.46 7.58
CA HIS A 16 -0.44 4.77 6.32
C HIS A 16 -0.18 3.52 5.49
N ARG A 17 0.31 2.42 6.11
CA ARG A 17 0.47 1.13 5.43
C ARG A 17 -0.85 0.59 4.88
N GLN A 18 -1.93 0.66 5.65
CA GLN A 18 -3.26 0.23 5.20
C GLN A 18 -3.77 1.09 4.03
N SER A 19 -3.57 2.41 4.08
CA SER A 19 -3.94 3.31 2.98
C SER A 19 -3.15 3.01 1.71
N LEU A 20 -1.83 2.77 1.83
CA LEU A 20 -0.99 2.35 0.70
C LEU A 20 -1.47 1.03 0.11
N HIS A 21 -1.77 0.03 0.95
CA HIS A 21 -2.27 -1.26 0.50
C HIS A 21 -3.59 -1.12 -0.28
N LYS A 22 -4.56 -0.39 0.27
CA LYS A 22 -5.86 -0.15 -0.38
C LYS A 22 -5.71 0.61 -1.70
N ASN A 23 -4.86 1.64 -1.73
CA ASN A 23 -4.64 2.43 -2.94
C ASN A 23 -3.98 1.58 -4.04
N LEU A 24 -3.00 0.75 -3.66
CA LEU A 24 -2.32 -0.14 -4.59
C LEU A 24 -3.25 -1.21 -5.17
N GLN A 25 -4.07 -1.84 -4.32
CA GLN A 25 -5.11 -2.78 -4.76
C GLN A 25 -6.08 -2.12 -5.75
N HIS A 26 -6.59 -0.94 -5.41
CA HIS A 26 -7.51 -0.21 -6.28
C HIS A 26 -6.87 0.14 -7.64
N ARG A 27 -5.60 0.58 -7.64
CA ARG A 27 -4.87 0.86 -8.88
C ARG A 27 -4.66 -0.38 -9.74
N ILE A 28 -4.42 -1.55 -9.12
CA ILE A 28 -4.33 -2.83 -9.83
C ILE A 28 -5.68 -3.20 -10.45
N GLU A 29 -6.78 -3.09 -9.69
CA GLU A 29 -8.12 -3.37 -10.18
C GLU A 29 -8.49 -2.49 -11.37
N VAL A 30 -8.23 -1.18 -11.28
CA VAL A 30 -8.47 -0.23 -12.38
C VAL A 30 -7.58 -0.57 -13.59
N ALA A 31 -6.30 -0.89 -13.38
CA ALA A 31 -5.40 -1.26 -14.47
C ALA A 31 -5.85 -2.55 -15.18
N ARG A 32 -6.34 -3.54 -14.41
CA ARG A 32 -6.93 -4.79 -14.95
C ARG A 32 -8.22 -4.50 -15.72
N ALA A 33 -9.12 -3.67 -15.19
CA ALA A 33 -10.35 -3.28 -15.87
C ALA A 33 -10.09 -2.54 -17.19
N ASN A 34 -9.01 -1.75 -17.24
CA ASN A 34 -8.58 -1.05 -18.45
C ASN A 34 -7.75 -1.92 -19.42
N GLY A 35 -7.48 -3.19 -19.10
CA GLY A 35 -6.65 -4.07 -19.92
C GLY A 35 -5.17 -3.66 -20.03
N ASN A 36 -4.67 -2.89 -19.07
CA ASN A 36 -3.28 -2.41 -19.08
C ASN A 36 -2.38 -3.36 -18.27
N ASP A 37 -2.06 -4.51 -18.86
CA ASP A 37 -1.25 -5.56 -18.21
C ASP A 37 0.15 -5.10 -17.83
N ALA A 38 0.74 -4.16 -18.57
CA ALA A 38 2.05 -3.59 -18.25
C ALA A 38 2.00 -2.83 -16.92
N LEU A 39 0.95 -2.03 -16.72
CA LEU A 39 0.73 -1.28 -15.48
C LEU A 39 0.42 -2.23 -14.31
N VAL A 40 -0.38 -3.28 -14.53
CA VAL A 40 -0.66 -4.31 -13.52
C VAL A 40 0.64 -4.94 -13.01
N ARG A 41 1.51 -5.39 -13.92
CA ARG A 41 2.80 -6.01 -13.56
C ARG A 41 3.71 -5.07 -12.78
N GLN A 42 3.75 -3.78 -13.15
CA GLN A 42 4.52 -2.79 -12.42
C GLN A 42 4.00 -2.59 -10.99
N LEU A 43 2.67 -2.50 -10.83
CA LEU A 43 2.05 -2.33 -9.51
C LEU A 43 2.21 -3.58 -8.63
N GLU A 44 2.17 -4.77 -9.20
CA GLU A 44 2.44 -6.04 -8.49
C GLU A 44 3.92 -6.15 -8.06
N ALA A 45 4.85 -5.66 -8.89
CA ALA A 45 6.26 -5.56 -8.53
C ALA A 45 6.48 -4.54 -7.41
N GLU A 46 5.82 -3.37 -7.46
CA GLU A 46 5.83 -2.38 -6.39
C GLU A 46 5.26 -2.96 -5.08
N ALA A 47 4.18 -3.75 -5.15
CA ALA A 47 3.59 -4.43 -3.99
C ALA A 47 4.57 -5.40 -3.33
N SER A 48 5.26 -6.21 -4.13
CA SER A 48 6.28 -7.14 -3.66
C SER A 48 7.50 -6.43 -3.07
N TYR A 49 7.97 -5.35 -3.70
CA TYR A 49 9.11 -4.57 -3.22
C TYR A 49 8.85 -3.93 -1.86
N LEU A 50 7.63 -3.41 -1.65
CA LEU A 50 7.23 -2.79 -0.40
C LEU A 50 7.03 -3.79 0.75
N LYS A 51 7.24 -5.10 0.53
CA LYS A 51 7.02 -6.17 1.51
C LYS A 51 5.69 -5.99 2.27
N LEU A 52 4.64 -5.70 1.52
CA LEU A 52 3.27 -5.70 2.02
C LEU A 52 2.69 -7.13 2.17
N SER A 53 3.54 -8.15 2.00
CA SER A 53 3.27 -9.58 2.23
C SER A 53 3.38 -9.97 3.70
#